data_AF-A0A2S1XE98-F1
#
_entry.id   AF-A0A2S1XE98-F1
#
_cell.length_a   1.000
_cell.length_b   1.000
_cell.length_c   1.000
_cell.angle_alpha   90.00
_cell.angle_beta   90.00
_cell.angle_gamma   90.00
#
_symmetry.space_group_name_H-M   'P 1'
#
loop_
_entity.id
_entity.type
_entity.pdbx_description
1 polymer ?
#
loop_
_entity_poly.entity_id
_entity_poly.type
_entity_poly.pdbx_seq_one_letter_code
_entity_poly.pdbx_strand_id
1 'polypeptide(L)'
;MPPPRLALFVSGLDDTPAGRAAVALAEALRRRGCGLDVVAPMGGGTLRAALHTGIGQIDLAKRHTAGSVLALARIVAERRPVGLVGVGSDAGLVALGAVRLARQGTPAAVLEEPPTSDGVLRRALRGWLHPRAAAVLHGGADPEAAARSLLAAFGLPEAIR
;
A
#
# COMPACT_ATOMS: atom_id res chain seq x y z
N MET A 1 3.60 -7.15 -23.31
CA MET A 1 4.21 -7.22 -21.97
C MET A 1 3.09 -7.17 -20.94
N PRO A 2 3.18 -7.88 -19.80
CA PRO A 2 2.19 -7.73 -18.74
C PRO A 2 2.19 -6.27 -18.24
N PRO A 3 1.02 -5.72 -17.87
CA PRO A 3 0.92 -4.33 -17.44
C PRO A 3 1.75 -4.09 -16.18
N PRO A 4 2.34 -2.89 -16.02
CA PRO A 4 3.07 -2.51 -14.82
C PRO A 4 2.17 -2.69 -13.59
N ARG A 5 2.69 -3.38 -12.57
CA ARG A 5 1.91 -3.82 -11.41
C ARG A 5 2.18 -2.97 -10.18
N LEU A 6 1.13 -2.44 -9.58
CA LEU A 6 1.18 -1.75 -8.30
C LEU A 6 1.03 -2.75 -7.15
N ALA A 7 1.61 -2.44 -6.00
CA ALA A 7 1.42 -3.18 -4.76
C ALA A 7 0.74 -2.29 -3.72
N LEU A 8 -0.31 -2.79 -3.07
CA LEU A 8 -0.98 -2.16 -1.94
C LEU A 8 -0.68 -2.97 -0.68
N PHE A 9 -0.06 -2.39 0.33
CA PHE A 9 0.16 -3.02 1.63
C PHE A 9 -0.82 -2.48 2.66
N VAL A 10 -1.53 -3.38 3.34
CA VAL A 10 -2.46 -3.05 4.43
C VAL A 10 -2.22 -3.97 5.62
N SER A 11 -2.39 -3.45 6.84
CA SER A 11 -2.21 -4.22 8.08
C SER A 11 -3.17 -5.41 8.24
N GLY A 12 -4.31 -5.37 7.56
CA GLY A 12 -5.33 -6.42 7.55
C GLY A 12 -6.50 -6.04 6.64
N LEU A 13 -7.28 -7.04 6.21
CA LEU A 13 -8.48 -6.87 5.39
C LEU A 13 -9.76 -7.12 6.20
N ASP A 14 -9.73 -6.75 7.48
CA ASP A 14 -10.91 -6.69 8.34
C ASP A 14 -11.71 -5.41 8.07
N ASP A 15 -12.95 -5.36 8.55
CA ASP A 15 -13.84 -4.20 8.39
C ASP A 15 -13.44 -3.00 9.27
N THR A 16 -12.24 -2.49 9.01
CA THR A 16 -11.58 -1.33 9.62
C THR A 16 -11.53 -0.18 8.62
N PRO A 17 -11.34 1.08 9.06
CA PRO A 17 -11.20 2.19 8.11
C PRO A 17 -10.05 1.97 7.10
N ALA A 18 -8.90 1.47 7.54
CA ALA A 18 -7.77 1.11 6.67
C ALA A 18 -8.12 -0.01 5.70
N GLY A 19 -8.81 -1.05 6.16
CA GLY A 19 -9.27 -2.16 5.32
C GLY A 19 -10.22 -1.69 4.23
N ARG A 20 -11.23 -0.88 4.59
CA ARG A 20 -12.17 -0.28 3.63
C ARG A 20 -11.49 0.66 2.66
N ALA A 21 -10.57 1.50 3.14
CA ALA A 21 -9.79 2.40 2.30
C ALA A 21 -8.89 1.62 1.32
N ALA A 22 -8.28 0.53 1.76
CA ALA A 22 -7.45 -0.32 0.91
C ALA A 22 -8.27 -0.97 -0.21
N VAL A 23 -9.45 -1.53 0.09
CA VAL A 23 -10.34 -2.11 -0.93
C VAL A 23 -10.85 -1.04 -1.89
N ALA A 24 -11.32 0.10 -1.39
CA ALA A 24 -11.82 1.19 -2.22
C ALA A 24 -10.75 1.74 -3.17
N LEU A 25 -9.52 1.93 -2.66
CA LEU A 25 -8.39 2.37 -3.46
C LEU A 25 -7.97 1.30 -4.48
N ALA A 26 -7.94 0.03 -4.08
CA ALA A 26 -7.60 -1.08 -4.96
C ALA A 26 -8.55 -1.15 -6.16
N GLU A 27 -9.85 -0.98 -5.91
CA GLU A 27 -10.87 -0.95 -6.95
C GLU A 27 -10.74 0.29 -7.86
N ALA A 28 -10.48 1.47 -7.29
CA ALA A 28 -10.26 2.69 -8.06
C ALA A 28 -9.04 2.60 -8.99
N LEU A 29 -7.94 1.99 -8.54
CA LEU A 29 -6.75 1.73 -9.36
C LEU A 29 -7.01 0.67 -10.43
N ARG A 30 -7.74 -0.40 -10.10
CA ARG A 30 -8.13 -1.45 -11.05
C ARG A 30 -8.99 -0.88 -12.19
N ARG A 31 -9.98 -0.02 -11.88
CA ARG A 31 -10.83 0.63 -12.89
C ARG A 31 -10.05 1.49 -13.88
N ARG A 32 -8.83 1.91 -13.53
CA ARG A 32 -7.90 2.65 -14.41
C ARG A 32 -6.97 1.76 -15.24
N GLY A 33 -7.16 0.44 -15.18
CA GLY A 33 -6.37 -0.53 -15.95
C GLY A 33 -5.05 -0.93 -15.28
N CYS A 34 -4.82 -0.57 -14.01
CA CYS A 34 -3.62 -0.98 -13.30
C CYS A 34 -3.68 -2.45 -12.90
N GLY A 35 -2.61 -3.21 -13.18
CA GLY A 35 -2.40 -4.49 -12.51
C GLY A 35 -2.12 -4.24 -11.03
N LEU A 36 -2.77 -4.97 -10.13
CA LEU A 36 -2.67 -4.72 -8.70
C LEU A 36 -2.47 -6.01 -7.90
N ASP A 37 -1.58 -5.96 -6.93
CA ASP A 37 -1.49 -6.93 -5.84
C ASP A 37 -1.80 -6.25 -4.50
N VAL A 38 -2.77 -6.77 -3.76
CA VAL A 38 -3.01 -6.41 -2.37
C VAL A 38 -2.26 -7.39 -1.48
N VAL A 39 -1.38 -6.85 -0.66
CA VAL A 39 -0.47 -7.56 0.25
C VAL A 39 -0.92 -7.29 1.68
N ALA A 40 -1.18 -8.35 2.44
CA ALA A 40 -1.56 -8.27 3.84
C ALA A 40 -0.83 -9.33 4.67
N PRO A 41 -0.63 -9.12 6.00
CA PRO A 41 -0.27 -10.19 6.92
C PRO A 41 -1.25 -11.37 6.84
N MET A 42 -0.76 -12.55 7.20
CA MET A 42 -1.54 -13.79 7.21
C MET A 42 -2.65 -13.67 8.24
N GLY A 43 -3.87 -13.87 7.77
CA GLY A 43 -5.08 -13.64 8.51
C GLY A 43 -6.19 -13.42 7.51
N GLY A 44 -7.26 -14.21 7.64
CA GLY A 44 -8.49 -13.91 6.93
C GLY A 44 -8.97 -12.50 7.27
N GLY A 45 -9.79 -11.93 6.42
CA GLY A 45 -10.43 -10.66 6.66
C GLY A 45 -11.73 -10.63 5.87
N THR A 46 -12.80 -10.13 6.47
CA THR A 46 -14.13 -10.11 5.84
C THR A 46 -14.13 -9.40 4.48
N LEU A 47 -13.21 -8.45 4.29
CA LEU A 47 -13.08 -7.69 3.05
C LEU A 47 -12.27 -8.39 1.95
N ARG A 48 -11.64 -9.55 2.21
CA ARG A 48 -10.94 -10.32 1.16
C ARG A 48 -11.86 -10.76 0.04
N ALA A 49 -13.08 -11.15 0.40
CA ALA A 49 -14.12 -11.54 -0.56
C ALA A 49 -14.67 -10.35 -1.36
N ALA A 50 -14.45 -9.11 -0.89
CA ALA A 50 -14.86 -7.90 -1.58
C ALA A 50 -13.86 -7.45 -2.66
N LEU A 51 -12.64 -8.01 -2.66
CA LEU A 51 -11.66 -7.72 -3.71
C LEU A 51 -12.06 -8.41 -5.02
N HIS A 52 -12.05 -7.64 -6.11
CA HIS A 52 -12.27 -8.15 -7.46
C HIS A 52 -11.26 -9.27 -7.80
N THR A 53 -11.69 -10.31 -8.51
CA THR A 53 -10.86 -11.49 -8.86
C THR A 53 -9.61 -11.15 -9.69
N GLY A 54 -9.66 -10.05 -10.43
CA GLY A 54 -8.51 -9.48 -11.16
C GLY A 54 -7.44 -8.82 -10.29
N ILE A 55 -7.68 -8.65 -8.98
CA ILE A 55 -6.71 -8.13 -8.01
C ILE A 55 -5.99 -9.32 -7.38
N GLY A 56 -4.66 -9.37 -7.50
CA GLY A 56 -3.86 -10.40 -6.84
C GLY A 56 -3.92 -10.21 -5.32
N GLN A 57 -4.09 -11.31 -4.58
CA GLN A 57 -4.04 -11.28 -3.12
C GLN A 57 -2.78 -12.03 -2.68
N ILE A 58 -1.93 -11.37 -1.87
CA ILE A 58 -0.67 -11.93 -1.37
C ILE A 58 -0.69 -11.90 0.15
N ASP A 59 -0.57 -13.08 0.75
CA ASP A 59 -0.44 -13.22 2.18
C ASP A 59 1.03 -13.30 2.57
N LEU A 60 1.48 -12.32 3.36
CA LEU A 60 2.75 -12.43 4.06
C LEU A 60 2.53 -13.47 5.15
N ALA A 61 3.27 -14.59 5.14
CA ALA A 61 3.22 -15.63 6.16
C ALA A 61 3.71 -15.15 7.55
N LYS A 62 3.10 -14.08 8.06
CA LYS A 62 3.40 -13.29 9.27
C LYS A 62 2.08 -12.90 9.91
N ARG A 63 2.00 -13.04 11.23
CA ARG A 63 0.79 -12.73 12.02
C ARG A 63 0.68 -11.25 12.42
N HIS A 64 1.76 -10.48 12.29
CA HIS A 64 1.83 -9.10 12.80
C HIS A 64 2.48 -8.15 11.78
N THR A 65 1.85 -7.01 11.54
CA THR A 65 2.28 -5.94 10.61
C THR A 65 3.71 -5.48 10.86
N ALA A 66 4.13 -5.29 12.12
CA ALA A 66 5.47 -4.82 12.45
C ALA A 66 6.58 -5.80 12.02
N GLY A 67 6.28 -7.11 11.99
CA GLY A 67 7.21 -8.14 11.52
C GLY A 67 7.20 -8.36 10.00
N SER A 68 6.35 -7.64 9.28
CA SER A 68 6.14 -7.83 7.84
C SER A 68 7.15 -7.11 6.97
N VAL A 69 7.95 -6.18 7.51
CA VAL A 69 8.87 -5.35 6.72
C VAL A 69 9.81 -6.18 5.86
N LEU A 70 10.44 -7.22 6.41
CA LEU A 70 11.37 -8.07 5.65
C LEU A 70 10.66 -8.93 4.60
N ALA A 71 9.49 -9.46 4.93
CA ALA A 71 8.69 -10.24 4.00
C ALA A 71 8.19 -9.36 2.84
N LEU A 72 7.74 -8.14 3.15
CA LEU A 72 7.33 -7.16 2.15
C LEU A 72 8.51 -6.70 1.29
N ALA A 73 9.68 -6.47 1.88
CA ALA A 73 10.90 -6.12 1.14
C ALA A 73 11.29 -7.20 0.14
N ARG A 74 11.15 -8.48 0.52
CA ARG A 74 11.36 -9.62 -0.38
C ARG A 74 10.35 -9.62 -1.53
N ILE A 75 9.06 -9.41 -1.25
CA ILE A 75 8.02 -9.31 -2.31
C ILE A 75 8.32 -8.15 -3.26
N VAL A 76 8.72 -6.98 -2.74
CA VAL A 76 9.11 -5.82 -3.57
C VAL A 76 10.32 -6.16 -4.44
N ALA A 77 11.33 -6.85 -3.89
CA ALA A 77 12.52 -7.24 -4.65
C ALA A 77 12.22 -8.26 -5.75
N GLU A 78 11.34 -9.23 -5.48
CA GLU A 78 10.96 -10.31 -6.41
C GLU A 78 10.00 -9.83 -7.49
N ARG A 79 8.95 -9.08 -7.12
CA ARG A 79 7.89 -8.63 -8.05
C ARG A 79 8.18 -7.31 -8.72
N ARG A 80 9.10 -6.50 -8.16
CA ARG A 80 9.47 -5.17 -8.66
C ARG A 80 8.26 -4.33 -9.07
N PRO A 81 7.31 -4.08 -8.13
CA PRO A 81 6.16 -3.28 -8.46
C PRO A 81 6.60 -1.87 -8.86
N VAL A 82 5.82 -1.24 -9.75
CA VAL A 82 6.10 0.13 -10.22
C VAL A 82 5.84 1.18 -9.13
N GLY A 83 5.10 0.81 -8.09
CA GLY A 83 4.87 1.61 -6.90
C GLY A 83 4.31 0.76 -5.77
N LEU A 84 4.68 1.09 -4.53
CA LEU A 84 4.13 0.48 -3.32
C LEU A 84 3.32 1.52 -2.54
N VAL A 85 2.10 1.16 -2.13
CA VAL A 85 1.26 2.04 -1.31
C VAL A 85 0.99 1.39 0.04
N GLY A 86 1.37 2.03 1.14
CA GLY A 86 0.97 1.60 2.48
C GLY A 86 -0.34 2.29 2.90
N VAL A 87 -1.36 1.51 3.28
CA VAL A 87 -2.68 2.03 3.68
C VAL A 87 -2.89 1.90 5.19
N GLY A 88 -3.03 3.05 5.85
CA GLY A 88 -2.99 3.20 7.30
C GLY A 88 -1.59 3.59 7.80
N SER A 89 -1.53 4.21 8.98
CA SER A 89 -0.27 4.79 9.49
C SER A 89 0.85 3.76 9.69
N ASP A 90 0.54 2.61 10.31
CA ASP A 90 1.54 1.55 10.52
C ASP A 90 1.97 0.89 9.21
N ALA A 91 1.02 0.64 8.30
CA ALA A 91 1.31 0.06 7.00
C ALA A 91 2.17 0.99 6.14
N GLY A 92 1.97 2.31 6.25
CA GLY A 92 2.80 3.33 5.63
C GLY A 92 4.27 3.22 6.02
N LEU A 93 4.55 3.15 7.32
CA LEU A 93 5.92 3.00 7.83
C LEU A 93 6.56 1.68 7.37
N VAL A 94 5.80 0.59 7.38
CA VAL A 94 6.28 -0.72 6.90
C VAL A 94 6.57 -0.70 5.41
N ALA A 95 5.72 -0.07 4.59
CA ALA A 95 5.94 0.08 3.15
C ALA A 95 7.20 0.89 2.85
N LEU A 96 7.39 2.03 3.51
CA LEU A 96 8.58 2.88 3.35
C LEU A 96 9.86 2.14 3.78
N GLY A 97 9.81 1.39 4.88
CA GLY A 97 10.91 0.53 5.31
C GLY A 97 11.22 -0.58 4.30
N ALA A 98 10.19 -1.22 3.76
CA ALA A 98 10.33 -2.32 2.82
C ALA A 98 11.00 -1.91 1.51
N VAL A 99 10.60 -0.79 0.89
CA VAL A 99 11.25 -0.32 -0.35
C VAL A 99 12.72 0.06 -0.13
N ARG A 100 13.03 0.63 1.04
CA ARG A 100 14.41 0.97 1.42
C ARG A 100 15.28 -0.27 1.58
N LEU A 101 14.72 -1.34 2.13
CA LEU A 101 15.42 -2.62 2.28
C LEU A 101 15.53 -3.40 0.96
N ALA A 102 14.54 -3.30 0.08
CA ALA A 102 14.56 -3.94 -1.23
C ALA A 102 15.65 -3.36 -2.16
N ARG A 103 16.01 -2.07 -1.99
CA ARG A 103 17.06 -1.37 -2.76
C ARG A 103 16.88 -1.42 -4.29
N GLN A 104 15.63 -1.52 -4.77
CA GLN A 104 15.31 -1.62 -6.21
C GLN A 104 14.84 -0.30 -6.85
N GLY A 105 14.76 0.80 -6.08
CA GLY A 105 14.27 2.09 -6.59
C GLY A 105 12.74 2.19 -6.74
N THR A 106 11.98 1.19 -6.30
CA THR A 106 10.51 1.25 -6.24
C THR A 106 10.06 2.45 -5.39
N PRO A 107 9.28 3.39 -5.95
CA PRO A 107 8.71 4.49 -5.18
C PRO A 107 7.63 3.96 -4.21
N ALA A 108 7.54 4.58 -3.03
CA ALA A 108 6.52 4.24 -2.05
C ALA A 108 5.68 5.47 -1.71
N ALA A 109 4.37 5.27 -1.56
CA ALA A 109 3.44 6.28 -1.08
C ALA A 109 2.69 5.77 0.16
N VAL A 110 2.11 6.69 0.92
CA VAL A 110 1.33 6.36 2.12
C VAL A 110 -0.06 6.99 2.01
N LEU A 111 -1.09 6.20 2.27
CA LEU A 111 -2.44 6.69 2.54
C LEU A 111 -2.68 6.60 4.04
N GLU A 112 -2.49 7.71 4.74
CA GLU A 112 -2.60 7.78 6.19
C GLU A 112 -4.04 7.82 6.67
N GLU A 113 -4.33 7.22 7.81
CA GLU A 113 -5.55 7.54 8.56
C GLU A 113 -5.33 8.82 9.39
N PRO A 114 -6.40 9.54 9.77
CA PRO A 114 -6.29 10.60 10.75
C PRO A 114 -5.59 10.08 12.02
N PRO A 115 -4.62 10.84 12.57
CA PRO A 115 -3.74 10.34 13.62
C PRO A 115 -4.54 10.05 14.90
N THR A 116 -4.62 8.78 15.27
CA THR A 116 -5.11 8.35 16.59
C THR A 116 -3.91 8.10 17.49
N SER A 117 -3.49 9.12 18.25
CA SER A 117 -2.43 9.05 19.28
C SER A 117 -1.18 8.22 18.92
N ASP A 118 -0.17 8.87 18.31
CA ASP A 118 1.11 8.23 18.01
C ASP A 118 2.05 8.19 19.22
N GLY A 119 2.62 7.02 19.49
CA GLY A 119 3.76 6.87 20.41
C GLY A 119 5.04 7.56 19.89
N VAL A 120 5.95 7.91 20.80
CA VAL A 120 7.20 8.64 20.50
C VAL A 120 8.04 7.96 19.41
N LEU A 121 8.16 6.62 19.45
CA LEU A 121 8.89 5.85 18.45
C LEU A 121 8.27 5.97 17.05
N ARG A 122 6.94 5.94 16.94
CA ARG A 122 6.23 6.07 15.65
C ARG A 122 6.41 7.46 15.07
N ARG A 123 6.30 8.50 15.89
CA ARG A 123 6.55 9.89 15.48
C ARG A 123 7.97 10.07 14.95
N ALA A 124 8.97 9.49 15.61
CA ALA A 124 10.36 9.55 15.16
C ALA A 124 10.56 8.82 13.81
N LEU A 125 10.04 7.59 13.68
CA LEU A 125 10.11 6.84 12.42
C LEU A 125 9.39 7.57 11.28
N ARG A 126 8.23 8.17 11.56
CA ARG A 126 7.46 8.99 10.63
C ARG A 126 8.32 10.14 10.12
N GLY A 127 8.92 10.94 11.01
CA GLY A 127 9.81 12.03 10.63
C GLY A 127 11.02 11.60 9.79
N TRP A 128 11.50 10.38 9.96
CA TRP A 128 12.64 9.85 9.20
C TRP A 128 12.27 9.23 7.84
N LEU A 129 11.12 8.56 7.76
CA LEU A 129 10.69 7.81 6.58
C LEU A 129 9.79 8.61 5.65
N HIS A 130 8.94 9.51 6.16
CA HIS A 130 8.03 10.33 5.33
C HIS A 130 8.72 11.18 4.28
N PRO A 131 9.90 11.80 4.55
CA PRO A 131 10.62 12.56 3.53
C PRO A 131 11.02 11.73 2.30
N ARG A 132 10.89 10.39 2.36
CA ARG A 132 11.18 9.48 1.25
C ARG A 132 9.93 8.92 0.58
N ALA A 133 8.75 9.29 1.03
CA ALA A 133 7.51 8.95 0.36
C ALA A 133 7.38 9.78 -0.93
N ALA A 134 7.04 9.13 -2.04
CA ALA A 134 6.67 9.79 -3.29
C ALA A 134 5.38 10.62 -3.11
N ALA A 135 4.48 10.16 -2.24
CA ALA A 135 3.31 10.92 -1.81
C ALA A 135 2.86 10.48 -0.41
N VAL A 136 2.29 11.43 0.34
CA VAL A 136 1.55 11.18 1.58
C VAL A 136 0.17 11.76 1.39
N LEU A 137 -0.84 10.90 1.41
CA LEU A 137 -2.25 11.23 1.24
C LEU A 137 -2.98 10.95 2.55
N HIS A 138 -4.03 11.72 2.86
CA HIS A 138 -4.83 11.50 4.06
C HIS A 138 -6.18 10.85 3.69
N GLY A 139 -6.44 9.73 4.34
CA GLY A 139 -7.56 8.81 4.24
C GLY A 139 -8.84 9.40 4.83
N GLY A 140 -9.34 10.40 4.14
CA GLY A 140 -10.73 10.84 4.15
C GLY A 140 -11.20 11.28 2.75
N ALA A 141 -10.31 11.20 1.76
CA ALA A 141 -10.57 11.65 0.40
C ALA A 141 -11.13 10.54 -0.48
N ASP A 142 -11.98 10.97 -1.41
CA ASP A 142 -12.43 10.23 -2.59
C ASP A 142 -11.35 9.25 -3.12
N PRO A 143 -11.63 7.93 -3.17
CA PRO A 143 -10.65 6.93 -3.62
C PRO A 143 -10.21 7.16 -5.06
N GLU A 144 -11.03 7.81 -5.89
CA GLU A 144 -10.70 8.17 -7.26
C GLU A 144 -9.67 9.32 -7.32
N ALA A 145 -9.82 10.32 -6.45
CA ALA A 145 -8.81 11.37 -6.28
C ALA A 145 -7.50 10.81 -5.71
N ALA A 146 -7.56 9.91 -4.73
CA ALA A 146 -6.38 9.25 -4.19
C ALA A 146 -5.65 8.42 -5.25
N ALA A 147 -6.38 7.65 -6.06
CA ALA A 147 -5.82 6.89 -7.17
C ALA A 147 -5.08 7.79 -8.18
N ARG A 148 -5.68 8.91 -8.60
CA ARG A 148 -5.04 9.87 -9.51
C ARG A 148 -3.74 10.44 -8.92
N SER A 149 -3.78 10.88 -7.67
CA SER A 149 -2.60 11.42 -6.98
C SER A 149 -1.47 10.38 -6.87
N LEU A 150 -1.81 9.11 -6.62
CA LEU A 150 -0.82 8.03 -6.56
C LEU A 150 -0.20 7.73 -7.92
N LEU A 151 -1.01 7.67 -8.98
CA LEU A 151 -0.50 7.45 -10.34
C LEU A 151 0.42 8.59 -10.76
N ALA A 152 0.04 9.85 -10.50
CA ALA A 152 0.88 11.00 -10.73
C ALA A 152 2.21 10.93 -9.95
N ALA A 153 2.16 10.57 -8.66
CA ALA A 153 3.35 10.42 -7.82
C ALA A 153 4.29 9.29 -8.29
N PHE A 154 3.74 8.25 -8.92
CA PHE A 154 4.53 7.15 -9.50
C PHE A 154 4.93 7.40 -10.96
N GLY A 155 4.55 8.53 -11.56
CA GLY A 155 4.83 8.84 -12.97
C GLY A 155 4.09 7.93 -13.95
N LEU A 156 2.94 7.39 -13.56
CA LEU A 156 2.10 6.51 -14.38
C LEU A 156 0.97 7.30 -15.05
N PRO A 157 0.57 6.91 -16.27
CA PRO A 157 -0.58 7.53 -16.93
C PRO A 157 -1.87 7.25 -16.13
N GLU A 158 -2.79 8.22 -16.11
CA GLU A 158 -4.04 8.12 -15.33
C GLU A 158 -4.98 7.00 -15.79
N ALA A 159 -4.83 6.54 -17.03
CA ALA A 159 -5.56 5.41 -17.59
C ALA A 159 -4.64 4.63 -18.55
N ILE A 160 -4.52 3.33 -18.32
CA ILE A 160 -3.91 2.40 -19.27
C ILE A 160 -5.05 1.96 -20.20
N ARG A 161 -5.21 2.64 -21.34
CA ARG A 161 -6.15 2.23 -22.40
C ARG A 161 -5.69 0.96 -23.10
#